data_AF-A0A8T3Z619-F1
#
_entry.id   AF-A0A8T3Z619-F1
#
_cell.length_a   1.000
_cell.length_b   1.000
_cell.length_c   1.000
_cell.angle_alpha   90.00
_cell.angle_beta   90.00
_cell.angle_gamma   90.00
#
_symmetry.space_group_name_H-M   'P 1'
#
loop_
_entity.id
_entity.type
_entity.pdbx_description
1 polymer ?
#
loop_
_entity_poly.entity_id
_entity_poly.type
_entity_poly.pdbx_seq_one_letter_code
_entity_poly.pdbx_strand_id
1 'polypeptide(L)' 'MNVKKFVEQIRRVLLVAHKPDKDEFRQSAKITGLGFAVIGVIGFVIFMIVQLIGGL' A
#
# COMPACT_ATOMS: atom_id res chain seq x y z
N MET A 1 21.29 10.64 -25.48
CA MET A 1 19.93 10.46 -24.92
C MET A 1 19.52 11.75 -24.22
N ASN A 2 18.51 12.45 -24.72
CA ASN A 2 18.26 13.84 -24.35
C ASN A 2 17.28 13.91 -23.16
N VAL A 3 17.80 14.13 -21.95
CA VAL A 3 17.04 14.12 -20.67
C VAL A 3 15.81 15.05 -20.71
N LYS A 4 15.90 16.17 -21.44
CA LYS A 4 14.75 17.08 -21.66
C LYS A 4 13.53 16.39 -22.27
N LYS A 5 13.73 15.51 -23.26
CA LYS A 5 12.63 14.77 -23.91
C LYS A 5 12.02 13.75 -22.96
N PHE A 6 12.83 13.12 -22.11
CA PHE A 6 12.35 12.17 -21.11
C PHE A 6 11.44 12.85 -20.07
N VAL A 7 11.85 14.01 -19.56
CA VAL A 7 11.03 14.79 -18.60
C VAL A 7 9.72 15.25 -19.23
N GLU A 8 9.73 15.69 -20.50
CA GLU A 8 8.49 16.03 -21.21
C GLU A 8 7.55 14.84 -21.37
N GLN A 9 8.08 13.64 -21.66
CA GLN A 9 7.28 12.42 -21.75
C GLN A 9 6.66 12.05 -20.39
N ILE A 10 7.42 12.09 -19.30
CA ILE A 10 6.91 11.85 -17.94
C ILE A 10 5.78 12.84 -17.60
N ARG A 11 5.93 14.12 -17.97
CA ARG A 11 4.88 15.12 -17.75
C ARG A 11 3.58 14.76 -18.47
N ARG A 12 3.65 14.29 -19.72
CA ARG A 12 2.45 13.84 -20.46
C ARG A 12 1.77 12.65 -19.80
N VAL A 13 2.55 11.67 -19.33
CA VAL A 13 2.00 10.50 -18.64
C VAL A 13 1.29 10.90 -17.34
N LEU A 14 1.89 11.78 -16.54
CA LEU A 14 1.27 12.27 -15.30
C LEU A 14 -0.03 13.05 -15.55
N LEU A 15 -0.14 13.75 -16.69
CA LEU A 15 -1.37 14.47 -17.06
C LEU A 15 -2.50 13.55 -17.53
N VAL A 16 -2.16 12.37 -18.08
CA VAL A 16 -3.14 11.36 -18.52
C VAL A 16 -3.59 10.46 -17.36
N ALA A 17 -2.80 10.37 -16.29
CA ALA A 17 -3.15 9.58 -15.11
C ALA A 17 -4.43 10.13 -14.44
N HIS A 18 -5.41 9.26 -14.24
CA HIS A 18 -6.65 9.60 -13.56
C HIS A 18 -6.40 9.79 -12.06
N LYS A 19 -6.80 10.94 -11.51
CA LYS A 19 -6.78 11.16 -10.07
C LYS A 19 -7.98 10.44 -9.46
N PRO A 20 -7.79 9.50 -8.50
CA PRO A 20 -8.90 8.75 -7.94
C PRO A 20 -9.88 9.68 -7.22
N ASP A 21 -11.16 9.36 -7.31
CA ASP A 21 -12.18 10.05 -6.53
C ASP A 21 -12.03 9.72 -5.03
N LYS A 22 -12.52 10.60 -4.15
CA LYS A 22 -12.46 10.40 -2.70
C LYS A 22 -13.17 9.10 -2.28
N ASP A 23 -14.26 8.74 -2.94
CA ASP A 23 -15.01 7.52 -2.62
C ASP A 23 -14.27 6.25 -3.04
N GLU A 24 -13.69 6.24 -4.26
CA GLU A 24 -12.85 5.13 -4.75
C GLU A 24 -11.60 4.94 -3.89
N PHE A 25 -10.95 6.04 -3.51
CA PHE A 25 -9.81 6.01 -2.60
C PHE A 25 -10.19 5.43 -1.25
N ARG A 26 -11.34 5.85 -0.69
CA ARG A 26 -11.81 5.36 0.60
C ARG A 26 -12.20 3.88 0.54
N GLN A 27 -12.77 3.41 -0.56
CA GLN A 27 -13.09 2.00 -0.75
C GLN A 27 -11.81 1.16 -0.81
N SER A 28 -10.85 1.56 -1.64
CA SER A 28 -9.55 0.89 -1.77
C SER A 28 -8.79 0.88 -0.44
N ALA A 29 -8.73 2.02 0.26
CA ALA A 29 -8.08 2.14 1.55
C ALA A 29 -8.71 1.25 2.62
N LYS A 30 -10.04 1.13 2.65
CA LYS A 30 -10.74 0.22 3.58
C LYS A 30 -10.40 -1.24 3.31
N ILE A 31 -10.42 -1.66 2.04
CA ILE A 31 -10.15 -3.06 1.66
C ILE A 31 -8.70 -3.42 2.00
N THR A 32 -7.75 -2.58 1.58
CA THR A 32 -6.32 -2.79 1.86
C THR A 32 -6.02 -2.72 3.36
N GLY A 33 -6.64 -1.76 4.08
CA GLY A 33 -6.51 -1.66 5.53
C GLY A 33 -7.03 -2.89 6.26
N LEU A 34 -8.15 -3.47 5.79
CA LEU A 34 -8.68 -4.71 6.33
C LEU A 34 -7.75 -5.90 6.06
N GLY A 35 -7.14 -5.97 4.87
CA GLY A 35 -6.12 -6.96 4.55
C GLY A 35 -4.89 -6.88 5.48
N PHE A 36 -4.36 -5.66 5.70
CA PHE A 36 -3.26 -5.45 6.64
C PHE A 36 -3.62 -5.82 8.07
N ALA A 37 -4.84 -5.49 8.52
CA ALA A 37 -5.30 -5.85 9.85
C ALA A 37 -5.35 -7.37 10.04
N VAL A 38 -5.86 -8.12 9.06
CA VAL A 38 -5.92 -9.59 9.12
C VAL A 38 -4.52 -10.20 9.18
N ILE A 39 -3.62 -9.80 8.28
CA ILE A 39 -2.24 -10.31 8.26
C ILE A 39 -1.51 -9.93 9.54
N GLY A 40 -1.70 -8.69 10.02
CA GLY A 40 -1.13 -8.19 11.27
C GLY A 40 -1.60 -8.98 12.48
N VAL A 41 -2.89 -9.30 12.58
CA VAL A 41 -3.44 -10.14 13.67
C VAL A 41 -2.86 -11.55 13.62
N ILE A 42 -2.75 -12.16 12.44
CA ILE A 42 -2.16 -13.50 12.30
C ILE A 42 -0.70 -13.49 12.75
N GLY A 43 0.10 -12.52 12.28
CA GLY A 43 1.48 -12.36 12.71
C GLY A 43 1.61 -12.06 14.20
N PHE A 44 0.70 -11.26 14.76
CA PHE A 44 0.64 -10.94 16.18
C PHE A 44 0.31 -12.16 17.04
N VAL A 45 -0.61 -13.02 16.60
CA VAL A 45 -0.94 -14.27 17.28
C VAL A 45 0.26 -15.22 17.27
N ILE A 46 0.95 -15.36 16.15
CA ILE A 46 2.17 -16.18 16.07
C ILE A 46 3.23 -15.62 17.01
N PHE A 47 3.47 -14.31 16.99
CA PHE A 47 4.42 -13.65 17.88
C PHE A 47 4.06 -13.85 19.35
N MET A 48 2.78 -13.74 19.71
CA MET A 48 2.30 -13.94 21.07
C MET A 48 2.50 -15.38 21.54
N ILE A 49 2.23 -16.37 20.68
CA ILE A 49 2.46 -17.79 20.99
C ILE A 49 3.95 -18.06 21.15
N VAL A 50 4.79 -17.54 20.25
CA VAL A 50 6.25 -17.68 20.34
C VAL A 50 6.79 -17.01 21.59
N GLN A 51 6.25 -15.86 21.99
CA GLN A 51 6.67 -15.18 23.22
C GLN A 51 6.23 -15.95 24.47
N LEU A 52 5.05 -16.58 24.46
CA LEU A 52 4.54 -17.38 25.58
C LEU A 52 5.29 -18.72 25.74
N ILE A 53 5.60 -19.40 24.63
CA ILE A 53 6.29 -20.71 24.63
C ILE A 53 7.80 -20.54 24.70
N GLY A 54 8.33 -19.58 23.94
CA GLY A 54 9.76 -19.31 23.83
C GLY A 54 10.35 -18.76 25.11
N GLY A 55 9.52 -18.12 25.95
CA GLY A 55 9.93 -17.62 27.26
C GLY A 55 11.04 -16.57 27.15
N LEU A 56 10.69 -15.33 27.47
CA LEU A 56 11.55 -14.70 28.46
C LEU A 56 11.17 -15.30 29.82
#